data_AF-A0A2D5EQQ7-F1
#
_entry.id   AF-A0A2D5EQQ7-F1
#
_cell.length_a   1.000
_cell.length_b   1.000
_cell.length_c   1.000
_cell.angle_alpha   90.00
_cell.angle_beta   90.00
_cell.angle_gamma   90.00
#
_symmetry.space_group_name_H-M   'P 1'
#
loop_
_entity.id
_entity.type
_entity.pdbx_description
1 polymer ?
#
loop_
_entity_poly.entity_id
_entity_poly.type
_entity_poly.pdbx_seq_one_letter_code
_entity_poly.pdbx_strand_id
1 'polypeptide(L)'
;MLAAVLTFARGVPRALMESWDDQRFLVEFEPVQAISLDNLVAIWSEPHFEAYHPLHLMAYWLDVPFAGPNGPVIHAVNLALFAGALLLVRRVLLGWGLGRLPALLATLAYGLHPVQVEAVTWATGRKEIV
;
A
#
# COMPACT_ATOMS: atom_id res chain seq x y z
N MET A 1 -15.61 -4.21 8.51
CA MET A 1 -14.47 -3.36 8.12
C MET A 1 -13.38 -3.40 9.16
N LEU A 2 -13.68 -3.01 10.41
CA LEU A 2 -12.71 -3.08 11.52
C LEU A 2 -12.05 -4.46 11.65
N ALA A 3 -12.81 -5.55 11.53
CA ALA A 3 -12.26 -6.91 11.55
C ALA A 3 -11.12 -7.12 10.53
N ALA A 4 -11.30 -6.70 9.27
CA ALA A 4 -10.27 -6.82 8.24
C ALA A 4 -9.03 -5.98 8.58
N VAL A 5 -9.23 -4.73 9.02
CA VAL A 5 -8.12 -3.85 9.44
C VAL A 5 -7.34 -4.45 10.61
N LEU A 6 -8.02 -4.98 11.62
CA LEU A 6 -7.38 -5.61 12.78
C LEU A 6 -6.63 -6.89 12.43
N THR A 7 -7.10 -7.66 11.45
CA THR A 7 -6.39 -8.84 10.94
C THR A 7 -5.02 -8.47 10.40
N PHE A 8 -4.93 -7.40 9.58
CA PHE A 8 -3.66 -6.97 8.98
C PHE A 8 -2.83 -6.03 9.86
N ALA A 9 -3.42 -5.40 10.88
CA ALA A 9 -2.71 -4.55 11.84
C ALA A 9 -1.54 -5.27 12.54
N ARG A 10 -1.59 -6.60 12.64
CA ARG A 10 -0.51 -7.42 13.21
C ARG A 10 0.78 -7.38 12.37
N GLY A 11 0.70 -7.02 11.10
CA GLY A 11 1.84 -6.84 10.20
C GLY A 11 2.55 -5.50 10.38
N VAL A 12 1.87 -4.49 10.92
CA VAL A 12 2.42 -3.13 11.02
C VAL A 12 3.76 -3.05 11.76
N PRO A 13 3.98 -3.61 12.96
CA PRO A 13 5.24 -3.40 13.68
C PRO A 13 6.45 -4.14 13.10
N ARG A 14 6.31 -4.80 11.93
CA ARG A 14 7.39 -5.58 11.32
C ARG A 14 8.40 -4.69 10.63
N ALA A 15 9.65 -5.14 10.61
CA ALA A 15 10.72 -4.52 9.83
C ALA A 15 10.57 -4.86 8.35
N LEU A 16 11.20 -4.06 7.50
CA LEU A 16 11.34 -4.36 6.07
C LEU A 16 12.13 -5.65 5.87
N MET A 17 11.88 -6.33 4.75
CA MET A 17 12.72 -7.45 4.35
C MET A 17 14.06 -6.92 3.83
N GLU A 18 15.18 -7.43 4.37
CA GLU A 18 16.54 -7.07 3.92
C GLU A 18 16.91 -7.64 2.55
N SER A 19 15.97 -8.31 1.88
CA SER A 19 16.16 -8.95 0.58
C SER A 19 14.93 -8.70 -0.30
N TRP A 20 15.05 -9.07 -1.58
CA TRP A 20 13.98 -8.89 -2.58
C TRP A 20 13.69 -7.40 -2.85
N ASP A 21 12.42 -7.07 -3.08
CA ASP A 21 12.01 -5.75 -3.55
C ASP A 21 12.05 -4.69 -2.44
N ASP A 22 11.85 -5.04 -1.17
CA ASP A 22 11.87 -4.06 -0.08
C ASP A 22 13.22 -3.31 -0.02
N GLN A 23 14.31 -4.06 -0.13
CA GLN A 23 15.67 -3.51 -0.21
C GLN A 23 15.86 -2.64 -1.47
N ARG A 24 15.47 -3.16 -2.64
CA ARG A 24 15.64 -2.46 -3.93
C ARG A 24 14.85 -1.15 -3.98
N PHE A 25 13.57 -1.17 -3.60
CA PHE A 25 12.62 -0.07 -3.81
C PHE A 25 12.66 0.97 -2.70
N LEU A 26 12.91 0.55 -1.45
CA LEU A 26 12.77 1.42 -0.28
C LEU A 26 14.12 1.88 0.28
N VAL A 27 15.19 1.09 0.10
CA VAL A 27 16.51 1.37 0.68
C VAL A 27 17.49 1.85 -0.38
N GLU A 28 17.61 1.13 -1.49
CA GLU A 28 18.66 1.36 -2.50
C GLU A 28 18.25 2.35 -3.59
N PHE A 29 16.96 2.50 -3.86
CA PHE A 29 16.47 3.40 -4.88
C PHE A 29 16.57 4.85 -4.42
N GLU A 30 17.58 5.56 -4.92
CA GLU A 30 17.87 6.95 -4.55
C GLU A 30 16.67 7.90 -4.75
N PRO A 31 15.88 7.82 -5.85
CA PRO A 31 14.80 8.77 -6.06
C PRO A 31 13.76 8.81 -4.94
N VAL A 32 13.53 7.73 -4.20
CA VAL A 32 12.57 7.76 -3.08
C VAL A 32 13.16 8.30 -1.77
N GLN A 33 14.47 8.51 -1.68
CA GLN A 33 15.14 8.90 -0.43
C GLN A 33 15.01 10.39 -0.09
N ALA A 34 14.79 11.25 -1.08
CA ALA A 34 14.75 12.70 -0.89
C ALA A 34 13.65 13.40 -1.70
N ILE A 35 13.11 14.48 -1.12
CA ILE A 35 12.11 15.32 -1.78
C ILE A 35 12.83 16.29 -2.71
N SER A 36 12.83 15.97 -4.01
CA SER A 36 13.32 16.85 -5.06
C SER A 36 12.47 16.70 -6.32
N LEU A 37 12.41 17.76 -7.13
CA LEU A 37 11.72 17.69 -8.42
C LEU A 37 12.44 16.71 -9.36
N ASP A 38 13.77 16.64 -9.31
CA ASP A 38 14.56 15.73 -10.13
C ASP A 38 14.23 14.26 -9.82
N ASN A 39 14.06 13.93 -8.53
CA ASN A 39 13.68 12.59 -8.09
C ASN A 39 12.25 12.24 -8.53
N LEU A 40 11.33 13.20 -8.44
CA LEU A 40 9.97 13.02 -8.94
C LEU A 40 9.97 12.81 -10.47
N VAL A 41 10.75 13.60 -11.21
CA VAL A 41 10.90 13.42 -12.66
C VAL A 41 11.50 12.05 -12.97
N ALA A 42 12.54 11.61 -12.25
CA ALA A 42 13.14 10.29 -12.44
C ALA A 42 12.12 9.16 -12.26
N ILE A 43 11.27 9.23 -11.22
CA ILE A 43 10.19 8.27 -10.97
C ILE A 43 9.20 8.16 -12.14
N TRP A 44 8.90 9.30 -12.79
CA TRP A 44 7.87 9.38 -13.83
C TRP A 44 8.39 9.27 -15.27
N SER A 45 9.70 9.35 -15.49
CA SER A 45 10.26 9.47 -16.85
C SER A 45 10.54 8.13 -17.51
N GLU A 46 10.75 7.05 -16.76
CA GLU A 46 11.12 5.76 -17.31
C GLU A 46 10.60 4.58 -16.47
N PRO A 47 10.54 3.36 -17.05
CA PRO A 47 10.30 2.15 -16.28
C PRO A 47 11.44 1.87 -15.29
N HIS A 48 11.08 1.46 -14.08
CA HIS A 48 12.00 1.06 -13.02
C HIS A 48 11.66 -0.37 -12.58
N PHE A 49 12.68 -1.18 -12.27
CA PHE A 49 12.46 -2.56 -11.82
C PHE A 49 11.55 -3.35 -12.77
N GLU A 50 11.90 -3.33 -14.06
CA GLU A 50 11.20 -4.08 -15.11
C GLU A 50 9.73 -3.64 -15.39
N ALA A 51 9.23 -2.57 -14.75
CA ALA A 51 7.85 -2.11 -14.90
C ALA A 51 7.70 -0.57 -14.84
N TYR A 52 6.64 -0.03 -15.45
CA TYR A 52 6.32 1.40 -15.34
C TYR A 52 5.19 1.62 -14.33
N HIS A 53 5.55 1.79 -13.05
CA HIS A 53 4.62 2.04 -11.95
C HIS A 53 4.96 3.34 -11.18
N PRO A 54 4.82 4.52 -11.79
CA PRO A 54 5.26 5.77 -11.17
C PRO A 54 4.45 6.13 -9.91
N LEU A 55 3.16 5.79 -9.85
CA LEU A 55 2.33 6.01 -8.65
C LEU A 55 2.79 5.14 -7.46
N HIS A 56 3.25 3.92 -7.73
CA HIS A 56 3.79 3.01 -6.72
C HIS A 56 5.06 3.58 -6.08
N LEU A 57 6.01 4.02 -6.90
CA LEU A 57 7.25 4.63 -6.42
C LEU A 57 7.02 6.01 -5.79
N MET A 58 6.14 6.82 -6.38
CA MET A 58 5.78 8.13 -5.81
C MET A 58 5.13 7.97 -4.43
N ALA A 59 4.34 6.92 -4.20
CA ALA A 59 3.78 6.68 -2.88
C ALA A 59 4.87 6.44 -1.82
N TYR A 60 5.99 5.80 -2.16
CA TYR A 60 7.14 5.68 -1.24
C TYR A 60 7.93 6.97 -1.10
N TRP A 61 8.05 7.74 -2.18
CA TRP A 61 8.65 9.08 -2.17
C TRP A 61 7.91 10.05 -1.23
N LEU A 62 6.62 9.82 -0.96
CA LEU A 62 5.86 10.58 0.03
C LEU A 62 6.12 10.15 1.49
N ASP A 63 6.71 8.97 1.72
CA ASP A 63 6.90 8.40 3.05
C ASP A 63 8.37 8.41 3.49
N VAL A 64 9.23 7.86 2.65
CA VAL A 64 10.64 7.53 2.95
C VAL A 64 11.47 8.77 3.29
N PRO A 65 11.33 9.93 2.63
CA PRO A 65 12.11 11.12 2.99
C PRO A 65 11.83 11.64 4.40
N PHE A 66 10.65 11.35 4.96
CA PHE A 66 10.26 11.83 6.30
C PHE A 66 10.50 10.80 7.39
N ALA A 67 10.29 9.52 7.11
CA ALA A 67 10.37 8.43 8.09
C ALA A 67 11.62 7.55 7.93
N GLY A 68 12.38 7.72 6.85
CA GLY A 68 13.34 6.75 6.35
C GLY A 68 12.66 5.49 5.80
N PRO A 69 13.44 4.47 5.39
CA PRO A 69 12.93 3.14 5.05
C PRO A 69 12.47 2.39 6.31
N ASN A 70 11.44 2.92 6.98
CA ASN A 70 10.92 2.42 8.24
C ASN A 70 9.76 1.46 7.99
N GLY A 71 9.97 0.17 8.21
CA GLY A 71 8.95 -0.88 8.03
C GLY A 71 7.61 -0.54 8.68
N PRO A 72 7.59 -0.19 9.98
CA PRO A 72 6.35 0.19 10.65
C PRO A 72 5.56 1.32 10.01
N VAL A 73 6.24 2.38 9.55
CA VAL A 73 5.57 3.49 8.84
C VAL A 73 5.03 3.01 7.50
N ILE A 74 5.83 2.31 6.70
CA ILE A 74 5.42 1.84 5.37
C ILE A 74 4.22 0.89 5.46
N HIS A 75 4.25 -0.08 6.39
CA HIS A 75 3.13 -0.99 6.61
C HIS A 75 1.88 -0.28 7.17
N ALA A 76 2.05 0.75 8.01
CA ALA A 76 0.93 1.55 8.50
C ALA A 76 0.24 2.31 7.36
N VAL A 77 1.01 2.87 6.42
CA VAL A 77 0.49 3.54 5.23
C VAL A 77 -0.22 2.53 4.31
N ASN A 78 0.34 1.34 4.08
CA ASN A 78 -0.34 0.27 3.32
C ASN A 78 -1.70 -0.07 3.96
N LEU A 79 -1.74 -0.25 5.28
CA LEU A 79 -2.97 -0.55 5.99
C LEU A 79 -4.00 0.59 5.91
N ALA A 80 -3.55 1.85 5.95
CA ALA A 80 -4.41 3.02 5.81
C ALA A 80 -5.02 3.12 4.40
N LEU A 81 -4.22 2.91 3.36
CA LEU A 81 -4.66 2.84 1.97
C LEU A 81 -5.68 1.71 1.78
N PHE A 82 -5.38 0.51 2.30
CA PHE A 82 -6.30 -0.62 2.26
C PHE A 82 -7.62 -0.34 2.99
N ALA A 83 -7.58 0.28 4.17
CA ALA A 83 -8.79 0.70 4.88
C ALA A 83 -9.62 1.69 4.05
N GLY A 84 -8.96 2.63 3.35
CA GLY A 84 -9.56 3.53 2.38
C GLY A 84 -10.24 2.78 1.23
N ALA A 85 -9.55 1.82 0.62
CA ALA A 85 -10.08 0.98 -0.44
C ALA A 85 -11.31 0.19 0.02
N LEU A 86 -11.28 -0.41 1.22
CA LEU A 86 -12.45 -1.09 1.79
C LEU A 86 -13.64 -0.12 1.94
N LEU A 87 -13.40 1.12 2.36
CA LEU A 87 -14.46 2.12 2.53
C LEU A 87 -15.10 2.45 1.18
N LEU A 88 -14.28 2.64 0.15
CA LEU A 88 -14.73 2.86 -1.22
C LEU A 88 -15.54 1.69 -1.75
N VAL A 89 -15.05 0.45 -1.62
CA VAL A 89 -15.79 -0.77 -1.99
C VAL A 89 -17.17 -0.77 -1.34
N ARG A 90 -17.24 -0.55 -0.02
CA ARG A 90 -18.53 -0.52 0.67
C ARG A 90 -19.44 0.60 0.16
N ARG A 91 -18.90 1.79 -0.14
CA ARG A 91 -19.69 2.91 -0.69
C ARG A 91 -20.24 2.59 -2.08
N VAL A 92 -19.43 1.98 -2.94
CA VAL A 92 -19.85 1.54 -4.28
C VAL A 92 -20.98 0.51 -4.19
N LEU A 93 -20.82 -0.52 -3.36
CA LEU A 93 -21.86 -1.54 -3.17
C LEU A 93 -23.18 -0.96 -2.63
N LEU A 94 -23.10 0.03 -1.73
CA LEU A 94 -24.28 0.76 -1.26
C LEU A 94 -24.90 1.61 -2.38
N GLY A 95 -24.09 2.28 -3.19
CA GLY A 95 -24.54 3.05 -4.36
C GLY A 95 -25.22 2.20 -5.42
N TRP A 96 -24.84 0.91 -5.53
CA TRP A 96 -25.52 -0.07 -6.38
C TRP A 96 -26.78 -0.69 -5.77
N GLY A 97 -27.15 -0.32 -4.54
CA GLY A 97 -28.42 -0.73 -3.93
C GLY A 97 -28.39 -2.09 -3.20
N LEU A 98 -27.23 -2.69 -2.92
CA LEU A 98 -27.13 -3.99 -2.22
C LEU A 98 -27.68 -3.97 -0.78
N GLY A 99 -28.02 -2.80 -0.23
CA GLY A 99 -28.42 -2.66 1.16
C GLY A 99 -27.25 -2.78 2.15
N ARG A 100 -27.47 -2.38 3.40
CA ARG A 100 -26.39 -2.19 4.38
C ARG A 100 -25.69 -3.49 4.79
N LEU A 101 -26.45 -4.57 4.97
CA LEU A 101 -25.92 -5.85 5.44
C LEU A 101 -25.19 -6.60 4.32
N PRO A 102 -25.76 -6.82 3.12
CA PRO A 102 -25.04 -7.49 2.03
C PRO A 102 -23.77 -6.73 1.61
N ALA A 103 -23.82 -5.40 1.55
CA ALA A 103 -22.62 -4.59 1.27
C ALA A 103 -21.53 -4.77 2.35
N LEU A 104 -21.91 -4.86 3.62
CA LEU A 104 -20.96 -5.14 4.72
C LEU A 104 -20.34 -6.53 4.58
N LEU A 105 -21.16 -7.56 4.34
CA LEU A 105 -20.69 -8.94 4.21
C LEU A 105 -19.76 -9.10 3.00
N ALA A 106 -20.12 -8.55 1.85
CA ALA A 106 -19.28 -8.56 0.65
C ALA A 106 -17.95 -7.81 0.86
N THR A 107 -17.98 -6.64 1.51
CA THR A 107 -16.75 -5.91 1.85
C THR A 107 -15.86 -6.70 2.83
N LEU A 108 -16.46 -7.39 3.80
CA LEU A 108 -15.72 -8.26 4.72
C LEU A 108 -15.14 -9.48 4.02
N ALA A 109 -15.88 -10.09 3.11
CA ALA A 109 -15.41 -11.23 2.32
C ALA A 109 -14.21 -10.82 1.44
N TYR A 110 -14.30 -9.69 0.73
CA TYR A 110 -13.17 -9.10 0.00
C TYR A 110 -11.99 -8.79 0.92
N GLY A 111 -12.27 -8.09 2.02
CA GLY A 111 -11.24 -7.58 2.91
C GLY A 111 -10.54 -8.64 3.74
N LEU A 112 -11.18 -9.77 4.05
CA LEU A 112 -10.57 -10.88 4.79
C LEU A 112 -9.99 -11.96 3.87
N HIS A 113 -10.11 -11.80 2.55
CA HIS A 113 -9.59 -12.77 1.61
C HIS A 113 -8.05 -12.84 1.69
N PRO A 114 -7.42 -14.03 1.75
CA PRO A 114 -5.97 -14.17 1.89
C PRO A 114 -5.14 -13.48 0.80
N VAL A 115 -5.71 -13.24 -0.38
CA VAL A 115 -5.05 -12.47 -1.46
C VAL A 115 -4.57 -11.09 -1.01
N GLN A 116 -5.24 -10.50 -0.02
CA GLN A 116 -4.89 -9.17 0.51
C GLN A 116 -3.58 -9.19 1.33
N VAL A 117 -3.04 -10.36 1.69
CA VAL A 117 -1.79 -10.47 2.45
C VAL A 117 -0.63 -9.83 1.69
N GLU A 118 -0.53 -10.10 0.38
CA GLU A 118 0.53 -9.52 -0.46
C GLU A 118 0.39 -8.00 -0.54
N ALA A 119 -0.81 -7.51 -0.84
CA ALA A 119 -1.09 -6.08 -0.98
C ALA A 119 -0.85 -5.28 0.32
N VAL A 120 -1.20 -5.85 1.47
CA VAL A 120 -1.26 -5.11 2.75
C VAL A 120 -0.04 -5.34 3.64
N THR A 121 0.46 -6.58 3.71
CA THR A 121 1.51 -6.93 4.68
C THR A 121 2.91 -6.96 4.10
N TRP A 122 3.06 -7.14 2.79
CA TRP A 122 4.36 -6.95 2.15
C TRP A 122 4.56 -5.45 1.86
N ALA A 123 5.70 -4.88 2.26
CA ALA A 123 5.92 -3.44 2.17
C ALA A 123 5.88 -2.95 0.72
N THR A 124 6.56 -3.68 -0.18
CA THR A 124 6.57 -3.41 -1.62
C THR A 124 5.31 -3.86 -2.37
N GLY A 125 4.40 -4.58 -1.70
CA GLY A 125 3.08 -4.94 -2.21
C GLY A 125 2.10 -3.77 -2.36
N ARG A 126 2.47 -2.57 -1.90
CA ARG A 126 1.64 -1.34 -1.99
C ARG A 126 1.09 -1.07 -3.39
N LYS A 127 1.81 -1.49 -4.45
CA LYS A 127 1.39 -1.36 -5.85
C LYS A 127 -0.05 -1.80 -6.13
N GLU A 128 -0.58 -2.74 -5.35
CA GLU A 128 -1.94 -3.27 -5.52
C GLU A 128 -3.03 -2.38 -4.89
N ILE A 129 -2.66 -1.37 -4.10
CA ILE A 129 -3.57 -0.54 -3.28
C ILE A 129 -3.34 0.97 -3.42
N VAL A 130 -2.50 1.40 -4.36
CA VAL A 130 -2.32 2.82 -4.75
C VAL A 130 -2.91 3.14 -6.12
#